data_AF-A0A7C2CIA5-F1
#
_entry.id   AF-A0A7C2CIA5-F1
#
_cell.length_a   1.000
_cell.length_b   1.000
_cell.length_c   1.000
_cell.angle_alpha   90.00
_cell.angle_beta   90.00
_cell.angle_gamma   90.00
#
_symmetry.space_group_name_H-M   'P 1'
#
loop_
_entity.id
_entity.type
_entity.pdbx_description
1 polymer ?
#
loop_
_entity_poly.entity_id
_entity_poly.type
_entity_poly.pdbx_seq_one_letter_code
_entity_poly.pdbx_strand_id
1 'polypeptide(L)'
;MSLENILTRIMEEAEKEADRLRQEARQKAEQMVATSREEAQKKAAEFIRRAEEEARTEAQSLLSEARLNKRLALLETRRKWVDLVLDRAFEMAGLVTSSLQKTIVTRQGMEREEIEVERLRQELRLRLEKMILELLGI
;
A
#
# COMPACT_ATOMS: atom_id res chain seq x y z
N MET A 1 -24.63 -31.86 80.62
CA MET A 1 -24.01 -32.13 79.29
C MET A 1 -22.51 -32.32 79.51
N SER A 2 -21.92 -33.40 78.99
CA SER A 2 -20.47 -33.66 79.13
C SER A 2 -19.67 -32.66 78.28
N LEU A 3 -18.51 -32.24 78.78
CA LEU A 3 -17.56 -31.36 78.08
C LEU A 3 -17.18 -31.91 76.70
N GLU A 4 -17.12 -33.25 76.57
CA GLU A 4 -16.84 -33.95 75.32
C GLU A 4 -17.86 -33.60 74.23
N ASN A 5 -19.15 -33.58 74.54
CA ASN A 5 -20.19 -33.28 73.54
C ASN A 5 -20.09 -31.86 72.99
N ILE A 6 -19.57 -30.91 73.78
CA ILE A 6 -19.36 -29.52 73.33
C ILE A 6 -18.15 -29.46 72.40
N LEU A 7 -17.06 -30.15 72.75
CA LEU A 7 -15.86 -30.26 71.92
C LEU A 7 -16.14 -30.91 70.57
N THR A 8 -16.88 -32.02 70.54
CA THR A 8 -17.25 -32.69 69.28
C THR A 8 -18.05 -31.78 68.37
N ARG A 9 -19.00 -31.02 68.93
CA ARG A 9 -19.85 -30.09 68.16
C ARG A 9 -19.06 -28.92 67.59
N ILE A 10 -18.11 -28.37 68.34
CA ILE A 10 -17.19 -27.33 67.86
C ILE A 10 -16.31 -27.87 66.72
N MET A 11 -15.81 -29.10 66.83
CA MET A 11 -15.01 -29.72 65.76
C MET A 11 -15.84 -29.92 64.48
N GLU A 12 -17.07 -30.44 64.60
CA GLU A 12 -17.97 -30.62 63.46
C GLU A 12 -18.34 -29.29 62.78
N GLU A 13 -18.58 -28.24 63.56
CA GLU A 13 -18.84 -26.89 63.01
C GLU A 13 -17.61 -26.31 62.31
N ALA A 14 -16.42 -26.47 62.91
CA ALA A 14 -15.17 -26.01 62.31
C ALA A 14 -14.85 -26.76 61.00
N GLU A 15 -15.11 -28.07 60.95
CA GLU A 15 -14.88 -28.88 59.75
C GLU A 15 -15.86 -28.52 58.63
N LYS A 16 -17.14 -28.32 58.95
CA LYS A 16 -18.14 -27.83 57.98
C LYS A 16 -17.77 -26.45 57.43
N GLU A 17 -17.33 -25.53 58.28
CA GLU A 17 -16.93 -24.19 57.83
C GLU A 17 -15.66 -24.26 56.98
N ALA A 18 -14.68 -25.09 57.35
CA ALA A 18 -13.48 -25.31 56.56
C ALA A 18 -13.78 -25.88 55.17
N ASP A 19 -14.68 -26.86 55.08
CA ASP A 19 -15.08 -27.45 53.79
C ASP A 19 -15.87 -26.47 52.93
N ARG A 20 -16.75 -25.67 53.54
CA ARG A 20 -17.43 -24.57 52.85
C ARG A 20 -16.42 -23.58 52.27
N LEU A 21 -15.45 -23.14 53.07
CA LEU A 21 -14.40 -22.20 52.62
C LEU A 21 -13.57 -22.78 51.48
N ARG A 22 -13.21 -24.08 51.54
CA ARG A 22 -12.50 -24.78 50.47
C ARG A 22 -13.34 -24.84 49.19
N GLN A 23 -14.64 -25.09 49.30
CA GLN A 23 -15.52 -25.17 48.13
C GLN A 23 -15.70 -23.80 47.48
N GLU A 24 -15.91 -22.75 48.28
CA GLU A 24 -15.98 -21.37 47.78
C GLU A 24 -14.67 -20.92 47.12
N ALA A 25 -13.52 -21.28 47.70
CA ALA A 25 -12.20 -20.99 47.12
C ALA A 25 -11.99 -21.72 45.78
N ARG A 26 -12.40 -22.98 45.67
CA ARG A 26 -12.33 -23.75 44.41
C ARG A 26 -13.21 -23.15 43.33
N GLN A 27 -14.45 -22.80 43.65
CA GLN A 27 -15.37 -22.17 42.70
C GLN A 27 -14.84 -20.83 42.20
N LYS A 28 -14.30 -19.99 43.11
CA LYS A 28 -13.67 -18.72 42.71
C LYS A 28 -12.45 -18.94 41.82
N ALA A 29 -11.60 -19.91 42.14
CA ALA A 29 -10.44 -20.24 41.30
C ALA A 29 -10.85 -20.71 39.90
N GLU A 30 -11.85 -21.59 39.80
CA GLU A 30 -12.38 -22.06 38.52
C GLU A 30 -12.98 -20.91 37.69
N GLN A 31 -13.75 -20.02 38.33
CA GLN A 31 -14.29 -18.84 37.67
C GLN A 31 -13.17 -17.92 37.16
N MET A 32 -12.14 -17.65 37.97
CA MET A 32 -11.00 -16.83 37.55
C MET A 32 -10.26 -17.44 36.36
N VAL A 33 -10.08 -18.76 36.33
CA VAL A 33 -9.45 -19.44 35.20
C VAL A 33 -10.34 -19.37 33.95
N ALA A 34 -11.65 -19.55 34.10
CA ALA A 34 -12.59 -19.46 32.99
C ALA A 34 -12.63 -18.05 32.37
N THR A 35 -12.74 -17.00 33.19
CA THR A 35 -12.73 -15.61 32.71
C THR A 35 -11.40 -15.25 32.06
N SER A 36 -10.27 -15.63 32.67
CA SER A 36 -8.94 -15.38 32.10
C SER A 36 -8.77 -16.06 30.74
N ARG A 37 -9.30 -17.28 30.57
CA ARG A 37 -9.28 -17.99 29.28
C ARG A 37 -10.14 -17.30 28.24
N GLU A 38 -11.34 -16.87 28.60
CA GLU A 38 -12.24 -16.15 27.70
C GLU A 38 -11.62 -14.83 27.24
N GLU A 39 -11.05 -14.05 28.15
CA GLU A 39 -10.34 -12.82 27.84
C GLU A 39 -9.13 -13.05 26.93
N ALA A 40 -8.34 -14.10 27.20
CA ALA A 40 -7.20 -14.46 26.36
C ALA A 40 -7.65 -14.83 24.94
N GLN A 41 -8.74 -15.58 24.80
CA GLN A 41 -9.32 -15.93 23.50
C GLN A 41 -9.82 -14.70 22.75
N LYS A 42 -10.53 -13.78 23.42
CA LYS A 42 -10.99 -12.52 22.82
C LYS A 42 -9.82 -11.68 22.31
N LYS A 43 -8.78 -11.51 23.14
CA LYS A 43 -7.57 -10.78 22.74
C LYS A 43 -6.88 -11.46 21.56
N ALA A 44 -6.73 -12.78 21.57
CA ALA A 44 -6.11 -13.51 20.47
C ALA A 44 -6.90 -13.32 19.16
N ALA A 45 -8.22 -13.40 19.20
CA ALA A 45 -9.07 -13.15 18.04
C ALA A 45 -8.94 -11.70 17.52
N GLU A 46 -8.88 -10.71 18.42
CA GLU A 46 -8.65 -9.31 18.03
C GLU A 46 -7.27 -9.11 17.38
N PHE A 47 -6.22 -9.73 17.92
CA PHE A 47 -4.88 -9.67 17.34
C PHE A 47 -4.85 -10.27 15.93
N ILE A 48 -5.45 -11.44 15.74
CA ILE A 48 -5.54 -12.08 14.42
C ILE A 48 -6.30 -11.18 13.45
N ARG A 49 -7.45 -10.64 13.86
CA ARG A 49 -8.26 -9.77 13.00
C ARG A 49 -7.49 -8.52 12.56
N ARG A 50 -6.78 -7.86 13.49
CA ARG A 50 -5.94 -6.69 13.17
C ARG A 50 -4.81 -7.05 12.22
N ALA A 51 -4.11 -8.16 12.48
CA ALA A 51 -3.05 -8.62 11.60
C ALA A 51 -3.56 -8.93 10.18
N GLU A 52 -4.75 -9.50 10.05
CA GLU A 52 -5.37 -9.74 8.73
C GLU A 52 -5.74 -8.43 8.02
N GLU A 53 -6.29 -7.45 8.74
CA GLU A 53 -6.63 -6.12 8.20
C GLU A 53 -5.37 -5.37 7.72
N GLU A 54 -4.30 -5.40 8.52
CA GLU A 54 -2.99 -4.83 8.20
C GLU A 54 -2.38 -5.51 6.97
N ALA A 55 -2.32 -6.85 6.95
CA ALA A 55 -1.79 -7.61 5.83
C ALA A 55 -2.55 -7.36 4.52
N ARG A 56 -3.89 -7.22 4.58
CA ARG A 56 -4.70 -6.86 3.41
C ARG A 56 -4.37 -5.47 2.90
N THR A 57 -4.19 -4.50 3.80
CA THR A 57 -3.86 -3.12 3.44
C THR A 57 -2.48 -3.05 2.81
N GLU A 58 -1.50 -3.73 3.39
CA GLU A 58 -0.13 -3.82 2.85
C GLU A 58 -0.11 -4.50 1.47
N ALA A 59 -0.84 -5.60 1.29
CA ALA A 59 -0.95 -6.26 0.00
C ALA A 59 -1.54 -5.36 -1.10
N GLN A 60 -2.55 -4.53 -0.75
CA GLN A 60 -3.12 -3.55 -1.68
C GLN A 60 -2.13 -2.42 -2.01
N SER A 61 -1.36 -1.95 -1.03
CA SER A 61 -0.31 -0.96 -1.25
C SER A 61 0.77 -1.49 -2.20
N LEU A 62 1.27 -2.69 -1.95
CA LEU A 62 2.27 -3.35 -2.80
C LEU A 62 1.76 -3.53 -4.24
N LEU A 63 0.51 -3.97 -4.40
CA LEU A 63 -0.10 -4.13 -5.73
C LEU A 63 -0.22 -2.79 -6.46
N SER A 64 -0.59 -1.73 -5.74
CA SER A 64 -0.73 -0.39 -6.30
C SER A 64 0.62 0.18 -6.74
N GLU A 65 1.65 -0.01 -5.91
CA GLU A 65 3.02 0.37 -6.22
C GLU A 65 3.54 -0.39 -7.45
N ALA A 66 3.35 -1.71 -7.50
CA ALA A 66 3.76 -2.52 -8.65
C ALA A 66 3.09 -2.06 -9.96
N ARG A 67 1.79 -1.71 -9.91
CA ARG A 67 1.07 -1.16 -11.06
C ARG A 67 1.61 0.19 -11.49
N LEU A 68 1.92 1.08 -10.53
CA LEU A 68 2.51 2.37 -10.82
C LEU A 68 3.89 2.22 -11.45
N ASN A 69 4.75 1.39 -10.88
CA ASN A 69 6.10 1.13 -11.39
C ASN A 69 6.05 0.53 -12.81
N LYS A 70 5.14 -0.40 -13.08
CA LYS A 70 4.90 -0.93 -14.43
C LYS A 70 4.51 0.18 -15.40
N ARG A 71 3.59 1.08 -15.00
CA ARG A 71 3.15 2.20 -15.84
C ARG A 71 4.30 3.17 -16.12
N LEU A 72 5.10 3.51 -15.12
CA LEU A 72 6.26 4.38 -15.26
C LEU A 72 7.30 3.77 -16.20
N ALA A 73 7.65 2.49 -16.02
CA ALA A 73 8.59 1.78 -16.88
C ALA A 73 8.12 1.74 -18.35
N LEU A 74 6.81 1.53 -18.56
CA LEU A 74 6.22 1.56 -19.91
C LEU A 74 6.32 2.96 -20.54
N LEU A 75 6.01 4.01 -19.77
CA LEU A 75 6.12 5.39 -20.24
C LEU A 75 7.56 5.78 -20.57
N GLU A 76 8.51 5.39 -19.74
CA GLU A 76 9.93 5.61 -19.98
C GLU A 76 10.40 4.90 -21.26
N THR A 77 10.00 3.64 -21.43
CA THR A 77 10.31 2.86 -22.64
C THR A 77 9.73 3.52 -23.88
N ARG A 78 8.47 3.97 -23.84
CA ARG A 78 7.83 4.70 -24.95
C ARG A 78 8.58 5.98 -25.30
N ARG A 79 8.99 6.77 -24.30
CA ARG A 79 9.79 7.98 -24.51
C ARG A 79 11.12 7.68 -25.18
N LYS A 80 11.83 6.63 -24.74
CA LYS A 80 13.09 6.20 -25.37
C LYS A 80 12.91 5.83 -26.83
N TRP A 81 11.80 5.18 -27.20
CA TRP A 81 11.50 4.86 -28.60
C TRP A 81 11.24 6.10 -29.43
N VAL A 82 10.46 7.07 -28.91
CA VAL A 82 10.24 8.35 -29.58
C VAL A 82 11.57 9.08 -29.80
N ASP A 83 12.38 9.18 -28.76
CA ASP A 83 13.67 9.85 -28.83
C ASP A 83 14.60 9.16 -29.85
N LEU A 84 14.66 7.82 -29.86
CA LEU A 84 15.44 7.05 -30.83
C LEU A 84 14.99 7.26 -32.29
N VAL A 85 13.68 7.29 -32.53
CA VAL A 85 13.14 7.53 -33.89
C VAL A 85 13.48 8.93 -34.36
N LEU A 86 13.37 9.93 -33.47
CA LEU A 86 13.74 11.30 -33.78
C LEU A 86 15.24 11.44 -34.04
N ASP A 87 16.09 10.84 -33.21
CA ASP A 87 17.55 10.84 -33.41
C ASP A 87 17.90 10.32 -34.81
N ARG A 88 17.38 9.15 -35.18
CA ARG A 88 17.59 8.59 -36.52
C ARG A 88 17.06 9.48 -37.64
N ALA A 89 15.90 10.09 -37.46
CA ALA A 89 15.33 10.99 -38.45
C ALA A 89 16.20 12.24 -38.67
N PHE A 90 16.74 12.82 -37.59
CA PHE A 90 17.62 13.99 -37.65
C PHE A 90 18.99 13.63 -38.25
N GLU A 91 19.54 12.47 -37.92
CA GLU A 91 20.76 11.93 -38.54
C GLU A 91 20.57 11.73 -40.05
N MET A 92 19.50 11.04 -40.46
CA MET A 92 19.18 10.81 -41.89
C MET A 92 18.94 12.10 -42.66
N ALA A 93 18.35 13.11 -42.01
CA ALA A 93 18.10 14.42 -42.61
C ALA A 93 19.34 15.33 -42.59
N GLY A 94 20.46 14.91 -41.98
CA GLY A 94 21.68 15.71 -41.86
C GLY A 94 21.56 16.93 -40.96
N LEU A 95 20.52 16.99 -40.11
CA LEU A 95 20.14 18.16 -39.31
C LEU A 95 20.98 18.35 -38.03
N VAL A 96 21.97 17.49 -37.81
CA VAL A 96 22.76 17.43 -36.56
C VAL A 96 23.70 18.64 -36.41
N THR A 97 24.07 19.30 -37.51
CA THR A 97 25.04 20.43 -37.52
C THR A 97 24.56 21.64 -38.33
N SER A 98 23.32 21.64 -38.82
CA SER A 98 22.79 22.67 -39.71
C SER A 98 22.15 23.82 -38.94
N SER A 99 22.36 25.07 -39.38
CA SER A 99 21.50 26.18 -38.97
C SER A 99 20.15 26.06 -39.67
N LEU A 100 19.06 26.07 -38.90
CA LEU A 100 17.71 25.90 -39.42
C LEU A 100 16.97 27.24 -39.46
N GLN A 101 16.21 27.47 -40.52
CA GLN A 101 15.35 28.64 -40.64
C GLN A 101 13.90 28.18 -40.73
N LYS A 102 13.07 28.68 -39.81
CA LYS A 102 11.62 28.52 -39.85
C LYS A 102 11.01 29.70 -40.58
N THR A 103 10.31 29.42 -41.67
CA THR A 103 9.50 30.45 -42.35
C THR A 103 8.05 30.33 -41.87
N ILE A 104 7.55 31.36 -41.21
CA ILE A 104 6.16 31.47 -40.77
C ILE A 104 5.41 32.28 -41.83
N VAL A 105 4.44 31.64 -42.49
CA VAL A 105 3.60 32.30 -43.50
C VAL A 105 2.30 32.73 -42.83
N THR A 106 2.07 34.04 -42.73
CA THR A 106 0.83 34.62 -42.22
C THR A 106 0.09 35.39 -43.31
N ARG A 107 -1.15 35.81 -43.05
CA ARG A 107 -1.91 36.70 -43.96
C ARG A 107 -1.23 38.06 -44.17
N GLN A 108 -0.28 38.46 -43.32
CA GLN A 108 0.38 39.76 -43.33
C GLN A 108 1.80 39.73 -43.92
N GLY A 109 2.36 38.54 -44.18
CA GLY A 109 3.71 38.40 -44.75
C GLY A 109 4.40 37.09 -44.37
N MET A 110 5.66 36.94 -44.81
CA MET A 110 6.54 35.83 -44.44
C MET A 110 7.58 36.32 -43.43
N GLU A 111 7.63 35.70 -42.25
CA GLU A 111 8.66 35.93 -41.24
C GLU A 111 9.64 34.75 -41.21
N ARG A 112 10.94 35.03 -41.10
CA ARG A 112 11.98 34.00 -40.97
C ARG A 112 12.61 34.08 -39.58
N GLU A 113 12.47 33.01 -38.82
CA GLU A 113 13.07 32.84 -37.49
C GLU A 113 14.18 31.79 -37.59
N GLU A 114 15.36 32.08 -37.02
CA GLU A 114 16.40 31.08 -36.86
C GLU A 114 16.00 30.13 -35.72
N ILE A 115 16.09 28.83 -35.96
CA ILE A 115 15.69 27.81 -35.00
C ILE A 115 16.89 26.95 -34.63
N GLU A 116 17.05 26.78 -33.31
CA GLU A 116 17.95 25.78 -32.76
C GLU A 116 17.41 24.37 -32.98
N VAL A 117 18.29 23.46 -33.38
CA VAL A 117 17.98 22.05 -33.63
C VAL A 117 17.27 21.40 -32.43
N GLU A 118 17.70 21.74 -31.21
CA GLU A 118 17.11 21.21 -29.98
C GLU A 118 15.67 21.71 -29.74
N ARG A 119 15.39 22.98 -30.08
CA ARG A 119 14.03 23.53 -30.01
C ARG A 119 13.10 22.84 -31.02
N LEU A 120 13.57 22.62 -32.25
CA LEU A 120 12.83 21.86 -33.25
C LEU A 120 12.57 20.42 -32.79
N ARG A 121 13.59 19.78 -32.22
CA ARG A 121 13.50 18.41 -31.69
C ARG A 121 12.39 18.30 -30.63
N GLN A 122 12.33 19.24 -29.69
CA GLN A 122 11.28 19.28 -28.68
C GLN A 122 9.88 19.50 -29.27
N GLU A 123 9.73 20.43 -30.24
CA GLU A 123 8.44 20.67 -30.91
C GLU A 123 7.95 19.41 -31.64
N LEU A 124 8.83 18.73 -32.38
CA LEU A 124 8.52 17.52 -33.12
C LEU A 124 8.22 16.34 -32.19
N ARG A 125 8.94 16.21 -31.08
CA ARG A 125 8.65 15.21 -30.04
C ARG A 125 7.23 15.33 -29.52
N LEU A 126 6.81 16.53 -29.10
CA LEU A 126 5.46 16.75 -28.57
C LEU A 126 4.39 16.44 -29.62
N ARG A 127 4.62 16.81 -30.89
CA ARG A 127 3.71 16.47 -31.99
C ARG A 127 3.64 14.97 -32.24
N LEU A 128 4.78 14.27 -32.26
CA LEU A 128 4.83 12.84 -32.48
C LEU A 128 4.14 12.08 -31.34
N GLU A 129 4.41 12.46 -30.09
CA GLU A 129 3.74 11.90 -28.92
C GLU A 129 2.22 12.09 -29.01
N LYS A 130 1.75 13.28 -29.39
CA LYS A 130 0.32 13.55 -29.61
C LYS A 130 -0.28 12.70 -30.73
N MET A 131 0.39 12.58 -31.87
CA MET A 131 -0.08 11.75 -32.99
C MET A 131 -0.17 10.27 -32.62
N ILE A 132 0.80 9.77 -31.84
CA ILE A 132 0.80 8.39 -31.36
C ILE A 132 -0.41 8.14 -30.45
N LEU A 133 -0.73 9.08 -29.56
CA LEU A 133 -1.92 9.00 -28.70
C LEU A 133 -3.21 8.95 -29.53
N GLU A 134 -3.36 9.87 -30.49
CA GLU A 134 -4.51 9.92 -31.41
C GLU A 134 -4.68 8.62 -32.20
N LEU A 135 -3.59 8.03 -32.71
CA LEU A 135 -3.63 6.78 -33.48
C LEU A 135 -3.94 5.55 -32.62
N LEU A 136 -3.51 5.56 -31.36
CA LEU A 136 -3.73 4.44 -30.43
C LEU A 136 -5.09 4.52 -29.72
N GLY A 137 -5.83 5.63 -29.88
CA GLY A 137 -7.15 5.80 -29.25
C GLY A 137 -7.10 5.91 -27.73
N ILE A 138 -5.98 6.39 -27.17
CA ILE A 138 -5.72 6.59 -25.73
C ILE A 138 -5.20 8.00 -25.50
#